data_AF-A0A9X4SEG3-F1
#
_entry.id   AF-A0A9X4SEG3-F1
#
_cell.length_a   1.000
_cell.length_b   1.000
_cell.length_c   1.000
_cell.angle_alpha   90.00
_cell.angle_beta   90.00
_cell.angle_gamma   90.00
#
_symmetry.space_group_name_H-M   'P 1'
#
loop_
_entity.id
_entity.type
_entity.pdbx_description
1 polymer ?
#
loop_
_entity_poly.entity_id
_entity_poly.type
_entity_poly.pdbx_seq_one_letter_code
_entity_poly.pdbx_strand_id
1 'polypeptide(L)'
;MKSKKKMMMFLGLSLLQILIAVFIVVKREDFIYLLPAKEPQVLRDLAYDKDKRLGYTIHIKEEGKLVPYLVLTKNYINQGNVLLLRKYLLDPPMSFRDGWEEAYYGHSIPEACMHKDFIKRLSKDVQKNIPLTELGIKPSEENAGMGHIEKIKRKLF
;
A
#
# COMPACT_ATOMS: atom_id res chain seq x y z
N MET A 1 -44.17 45.90 8.25
CA MET A 1 -42.73 46.03 7.89
C MET A 1 -41.80 45.13 8.73
N LYS A 2 -42.06 44.95 10.04
CA LYS A 2 -41.21 44.16 10.97
C LYS A 2 -41.11 42.66 10.64
N SER A 3 -42.17 42.00 10.16
CA SER A 3 -42.13 40.56 9.83
C SER A 3 -41.39 40.25 8.53
N LYS A 4 -41.49 41.09 7.49
CA LYS A 4 -40.74 40.94 6.23
C LYS A 4 -39.22 41.01 6.45
N LYS A 5 -38.74 41.92 7.33
CA LYS A 5 -37.32 42.00 7.72
C LYS A 5 -36.83 40.73 8.43
N LYS A 6 -37.64 40.17 9.35
CA LYS A 6 -37.32 38.89 10.01
C LYS A 6 -37.26 37.75 9.01
N MET A 7 -38.21 37.67 8.07
CA MET A 7 -38.24 36.62 7.05
C MET A 7 -37.04 36.68 6.11
N MET A 8 -36.64 37.87 5.66
CA MET A 8 -35.41 38.06 4.87
C MET A 8 -34.14 37.68 5.64
N MET A 9 -34.09 37.97 6.94
CA MET A 9 -32.98 37.58 7.80
C MET A 9 -32.91 36.05 7.96
N PHE A 10 -34.03 35.36 8.14
CA PHE A 10 -34.09 33.90 8.14
C PHE A 10 -33.66 33.30 6.80
N LEU A 11 -34.09 33.89 5.68
CA LEU A 11 -33.70 33.44 4.34
C LEU A 11 -32.18 33.57 4.12
N GLY A 12 -31.60 34.70 4.55
CA GLY A 12 -30.16 34.94 4.49
C GLY A 12 -29.35 33.97 5.36
N LEU A 13 -29.81 33.69 6.58
CA LEU A 13 -29.20 32.69 7.47
C LEU A 13 -29.26 31.27 6.89
N SER A 14 -30.39 30.91 6.28
CA SER A 14 -30.55 29.62 5.58
C SER A 14 -29.58 29.48 4.40
N LEU A 15 -29.48 30.51 3.56
CA LEU A 15 -28.53 30.54 2.44
C LEU A 15 -27.07 30.44 2.92
N LEU A 16 -26.74 31.11 4.02
CA LEU A 16 -25.40 31.05 4.61
C LEU A 16 -25.07 29.63 5.13
N GLN A 17 -26.01 28.95 5.78
CA GLN A 17 -25.83 27.57 6.23
C GLN A 17 -25.59 26.61 5.07
N ILE A 18 -26.32 26.79 3.96
CA ILE A 18 -26.13 26.01 2.74
C ILE A 18 -24.74 26.25 2.15
N LEU A 19 -24.29 27.51 2.06
CA LEU A 19 -22.95 27.86 1.57
C LEU A 19 -21.84 27.23 2.43
N ILE A 20 -22.00 27.24 3.77
CA ILE A 20 -21.05 26.59 4.69
C ILE A 20 -21.04 25.07 4.47
N ALA A 21 -22.19 24.43 4.34
CA ALA A 21 -22.28 23.00 4.08
C ALA A 21 -21.62 22.61 2.75
N VAL A 22 -21.88 23.38 1.69
CA VAL A 22 -21.23 23.19 0.37
C VAL A 22 -19.72 23.38 0.49
N PHE A 23 -19.26 24.41 1.21
CA PHE A 23 -17.84 24.64 1.44
C PHE A 23 -17.17 23.46 2.15
N ILE A 24 -17.80 22.90 3.20
CA ILE A 24 -17.30 21.71 3.92
C ILE A 24 -17.26 20.49 3.00
N VAL A 25 -18.26 20.28 2.14
CA VAL A 25 -18.28 19.15 1.20
C VAL A 25 -17.19 19.29 0.13
N VAL A 26 -17.01 20.50 -0.44
CA VAL A 26 -15.97 20.78 -1.45
C VAL A 26 -14.57 20.66 -0.85
N LYS A 27 -14.40 21.10 0.40
CA LYS A 27 -13.13 21.07 1.14
C LYS A 27 -12.97 19.86 2.05
N ARG A 28 -13.80 18.83 1.87
CA ARG A 28 -13.88 17.69 2.79
C ARG A 28 -12.52 17.06 3.06
N GLU A 29 -11.69 16.90 2.03
CA GLU A 29 -10.34 16.33 2.16
C GLU A 29 -9.44 17.21 3.03
N ASP A 30 -9.49 18.53 2.86
CA ASP A 30 -8.74 19.51 3.69
C ASP A 30 -9.24 19.50 5.15
N PHE A 31 -10.55 19.30 5.38
CA PHE A 31 -11.13 19.23 6.73
C PHE A 31 -10.85 17.91 7.46
N ILE A 32 -10.62 16.80 6.75
CA ILE A 32 -10.27 15.52 7.38
C ILE A 32 -9.00 15.68 8.23
N TYR A 33 -8.08 16.56 7.84
CA TYR A 33 -6.83 16.84 8.58
C TYR A 33 -7.04 17.54 9.93
N LEU A 34 -8.21 18.16 10.20
CA LEU A 34 -8.49 18.88 11.45
C LEU A 34 -8.85 17.96 12.63
N LEU A 35 -9.35 16.75 12.37
CA LEU A 35 -9.69 15.78 13.41
C LEU A 35 -8.51 14.86 13.67
N PRO A 36 -8.08 14.57 14.90
CA PRO A 36 -6.98 13.65 15.14
C PRO A 36 -7.24 12.28 14.49
N ALA A 37 -6.21 11.71 13.88
CA ALA A 37 -6.31 10.39 13.26
C ALA A 37 -6.51 9.33 14.36
N LYS A 38 -7.39 8.35 14.11
CA LYS A 38 -7.65 7.28 15.07
C LYS A 38 -6.46 6.34 15.14
N GLU A 39 -6.07 5.93 16.35
CA GLU A 39 -4.96 4.99 16.50
C GLU A 39 -5.17 3.72 15.65
N PRO A 40 -4.14 3.27 14.92
CA PRO A 40 -4.21 2.07 14.08
C PRO A 40 -4.43 0.83 14.94
N GLN A 41 -5.38 -0.02 14.58
CA GLN A 41 -5.63 -1.30 15.27
C GLN A 41 -5.01 -2.48 14.53
N VAL A 42 -4.99 -2.41 13.20
CA VAL A 42 -4.39 -3.43 12.34
C VAL A 42 -3.38 -2.82 11.39
N LEU A 43 -2.47 -3.64 10.86
CA LEU A 43 -1.44 -3.18 9.91
C LEU A 43 -2.04 -2.49 8.67
N ARG A 44 -3.21 -2.91 8.21
CA ARG A 44 -3.94 -2.25 7.10
C ARG A 44 -4.37 -0.81 7.41
N ASP A 45 -4.44 -0.43 8.67
CA ASP A 45 -4.80 0.93 9.09
C ASP A 45 -3.65 1.92 8.84
N LEU A 46 -2.41 1.40 8.81
CA LEU A 46 -1.18 2.15 8.52
C LEU A 46 -0.88 2.27 7.02
N ALA A 47 -1.70 1.67 6.14
CA ALA A 47 -1.46 1.74 4.71
C ALA A 47 -1.54 3.19 4.20
N TYR A 48 -0.61 3.55 3.32
CA TYR A 48 -0.50 4.90 2.74
C TYR A 48 -1.79 5.37 2.05
N ASP A 49 -2.61 4.43 1.57
CA ASP A 49 -3.91 4.67 0.92
C ASP A 49 -5.09 4.88 1.88
N LYS A 50 -4.89 4.83 3.21
CA LYS A 50 -5.96 4.93 4.22
C LYS A 50 -6.00 6.28 4.95
N ASP A 51 -5.01 6.60 5.78
CA ASP A 51 -4.89 7.91 6.44
C ASP A 51 -3.40 8.25 6.63
N LYS A 52 -2.90 9.21 5.85
CA LYS A 52 -1.47 9.56 5.81
C LYS A 52 -0.91 10.05 7.14
N ARG A 53 -1.76 10.53 8.05
CA ARG A 53 -1.34 11.11 9.34
C ARG A 53 -0.93 10.07 10.37
N LEU A 54 -1.38 8.83 10.19
CA LEU A 54 -1.01 7.72 11.07
C LEU A 54 0.47 7.32 10.92
N GLY A 55 1.15 7.90 9.92
CA GLY A 55 2.38 7.33 9.42
C GLY A 55 2.10 6.00 8.71
N TYR A 56 3.10 5.54 7.98
CA TYR A 56 3.01 4.34 7.16
C TYR A 56 4.31 3.56 7.21
N THR A 57 5.10 3.74 8.28
CA THR A 57 6.36 3.01 8.48
C THR A 57 6.21 2.07 9.67
N ILE A 58 6.53 0.81 9.45
CA ILE A 58 6.73 -0.16 10.52
C ILE A 58 8.18 -0.62 10.53
N HIS A 59 8.64 -1.17 11.66
CA HIS A 59 9.97 -1.74 11.78
C HIS A 59 9.86 -3.25 11.88
N ILE A 60 10.59 -3.94 11.01
CA ILE A 60 10.61 -5.40 10.97
C ILE A 60 12.02 -5.86 11.28
N LYS A 61 12.11 -6.93 12.09
CA LYS A 61 13.38 -7.50 12.50
C LYS A 61 13.95 -8.37 11.37
N GLU A 62 15.03 -7.89 10.76
CA GLU A 62 15.88 -8.62 9.81
C GLU A 62 17.22 -8.93 10.50
N GLU A 63 17.61 -10.21 10.60
CA GLU A 63 18.92 -10.62 11.15
C GLU A 63 19.27 -9.96 12.50
N GLY A 64 18.27 -9.76 13.36
CA GLY A 64 18.46 -9.12 14.66
C GLY A 64 18.25 -7.60 14.68
N LYS A 65 18.25 -6.93 13.53
CA LYS A 65 18.16 -5.47 13.41
C LYS A 65 16.75 -5.03 13.01
N LEU A 66 16.28 -3.91 13.55
CA LEU A 66 15.02 -3.29 13.13
C LEU A 66 15.24 -2.50 11.84
N VAL A 67 14.59 -2.92 10.77
CA VAL A 67 14.66 -2.28 9.46
C VAL A 67 13.30 -1.65 9.13
N PRO A 68 13.25 -0.42 8.61
CA PRO A 68 11.99 0.25 8.31
C PRO A 68 11.38 -0.17 6.96
N TYR A 69 10.07 -0.39 6.99
CA TYR A 69 9.23 -0.75 5.85
C TYR A 69 8.05 0.22 5.72
N LEU A 70 7.76 0.61 4.48
CA LEU A 70 6.56 1.35 4.13
C LEU A 70 5.38 0.39 3.98
N VAL A 71 4.23 0.74 4.56
CA VAL A 71 2.95 0.04 4.36
C VAL A 71 2.22 0.76 3.22
N LEU A 72 2.18 0.17 2.04
CA LEU A 72 1.76 0.88 0.82
C LEU A 72 0.25 0.83 0.55
N THR A 73 -0.34 -0.36 0.60
CA THR A 73 -1.77 -0.54 0.30
C THR A 73 -2.39 -1.62 1.19
N LYS A 74 -3.69 -1.52 1.45
CA LYS A 74 -4.48 -2.49 2.24
C LYS A 74 -5.09 -3.64 1.43
N ASN A 75 -4.99 -3.61 0.10
CA ASN A 75 -5.59 -4.61 -0.77
C ASN A 75 -4.69 -4.90 -1.98
N TYR A 76 -3.46 -5.32 -1.70
CA TYR A 76 -2.53 -5.69 -2.75
C TYR A 76 -3.15 -6.79 -3.62
N ILE A 77 -3.20 -6.54 -4.93
CA ILE A 77 -3.73 -7.42 -5.98
C ILE A 77 -5.11 -8.05 -5.67
N ASN A 78 -5.98 -7.31 -4.97
CA ASN A 78 -7.33 -7.78 -4.60
C ASN A 78 -7.37 -9.02 -3.69
N GLN A 79 -6.26 -9.32 -2.99
CA GLN A 79 -6.17 -10.47 -2.08
C GLN A 79 -6.35 -10.09 -0.60
N GLY A 80 -6.64 -8.82 -0.30
CA GLY A 80 -6.83 -8.33 1.08
C GLY A 80 -5.53 -8.25 1.90
N ASN A 81 -4.37 -8.39 1.26
CA ASN A 81 -3.07 -8.32 1.92
C ASN A 81 -2.50 -6.89 1.88
N VAL A 82 -1.60 -6.60 2.82
CA VAL A 82 -0.80 -5.36 2.76
C VAL A 82 0.46 -5.57 1.92
N LEU A 83 0.82 -4.58 1.11
CA LEU A 83 2.13 -4.54 0.47
C LEU A 83 3.09 -3.77 1.37
N LEU A 84 4.23 -4.39 1.68
CA LEU A 84 5.31 -3.74 2.39
C LEU A 84 6.44 -3.41 1.40
N LEU A 85 7.08 -2.27 1.60
CA LEU A 85 8.26 -1.87 0.81
C LEU A 85 9.37 -1.48 1.76
N ARG A 86 10.46 -2.25 1.75
CA ARG A 86 11.67 -1.93 2.50
C ARG A 86 12.18 -0.54 2.08
N LYS A 87 12.45 0.35 3.05
CA LYS A 87 12.87 1.74 2.72
C LYS A 87 14.24 1.83 2.06
N TYR A 88 15.12 0.89 2.38
CA TYR A 88 16.51 0.90 1.93
C TYR A 88 16.79 -0.29 1.02
N LEU A 89 17.70 -0.09 0.07
CA LEU A 89 18.13 -1.15 -0.84
C LEU A 89 18.85 -2.28 -0.10
N LEU A 90 18.81 -3.46 -0.70
CA LEU A 90 19.67 -4.56 -0.30
C LEU A 90 21.09 -4.32 -0.85
N ASP A 91 22.07 -4.72 -0.05
CA ASP A 91 23.49 -4.64 -0.37
C ASP A 91 24.04 -6.08 -0.33
N PRO A 92 24.80 -6.55 -1.35
CA PRO A 92 25.15 -5.87 -2.60
C PRO A 92 24.00 -5.74 -3.60
N PRO A 93 24.11 -4.83 -4.60
CA PRO A 93 23.23 -4.81 -5.75
C PRO A 93 23.16 -6.19 -6.40
N MET A 94 21.96 -6.61 -6.77
CA MET A 94 21.70 -7.93 -7.34
C MET A 94 21.46 -7.82 -8.84
N SER A 95 22.18 -8.60 -9.63
CA SER A 95 21.88 -8.78 -11.05
C SER A 95 20.54 -9.52 -11.20
N PHE A 96 19.83 -9.29 -12.32
CA PHE A 96 18.58 -10.01 -12.58
C PHE A 96 18.85 -11.48 -12.94
N ARG A 97 19.97 -11.75 -13.63
CA ARG A 97 20.46 -13.05 -14.06
C ARG A 97 21.96 -12.96 -14.39
N ASP A 98 22.56 -14.09 -14.71
CA ASP A 98 23.90 -14.14 -15.30
C ASP A 98 23.81 -13.92 -16.82
N GLY A 99 24.65 -13.05 -17.39
CA GLY A 99 24.75 -12.86 -18.84
C GLY A 99 23.60 -12.11 -19.55
N TRP A 100 23.50 -12.29 -20.88
CA TRP A 100 22.76 -11.43 -21.83
C TRP A 100 21.55 -12.12 -22.52
N GLU A 101 20.72 -12.88 -21.81
CA GLU A 101 19.54 -13.57 -22.39
C GLU A 101 18.25 -12.70 -22.40
N GLU A 102 17.04 -13.24 -22.58
CA GLU A 102 15.79 -12.51 -22.28
C GLU A 102 15.39 -12.64 -20.80
N ALA A 103 14.79 -11.58 -20.23
CA ALA A 103 14.57 -11.46 -18.79
C ALA A 103 13.26 -12.16 -18.38
N TYR A 104 13.34 -13.42 -17.95
CA TYR A 104 12.23 -14.17 -17.35
C TYR A 104 12.29 -14.16 -15.81
N TYR A 105 11.19 -13.80 -15.15
CA TYR A 105 11.18 -13.59 -13.70
C TYR A 105 11.20 -14.89 -12.89
N GLY A 106 10.49 -15.94 -13.33
CA GLY A 106 10.24 -17.16 -12.56
C GLY A 106 11.50 -17.95 -12.15
N HIS A 107 12.64 -17.65 -12.77
CA HIS A 107 13.97 -18.24 -12.48
C HIS A 107 15.06 -17.17 -12.33
N SER A 108 14.69 -15.93 -12.06
CA SER A 108 15.63 -14.82 -11.90
C SER A 108 16.36 -14.89 -10.54
N ILE A 109 17.55 -14.30 -10.46
CA ILE A 109 18.32 -14.21 -9.20
C ILE A 109 17.53 -13.48 -8.11
N PRO A 110 16.81 -12.36 -8.39
CA PRO A 110 15.94 -11.71 -7.41
C PRO A 110 14.81 -12.61 -6.92
N GLU A 111 14.20 -13.41 -7.80
CA GLU A 111 13.15 -14.36 -7.40
C GLU A 111 13.70 -15.39 -6.41
N ALA A 112 14.85 -15.99 -6.74
CA ALA A 112 15.48 -16.99 -5.90
C ALA A 112 15.89 -16.40 -4.54
N CYS A 113 16.49 -15.20 -4.54
CA CYS A 113 16.88 -14.48 -3.34
C CYS A 113 15.66 -14.20 -2.45
N MET A 114 14.60 -13.59 -3.00
CA MET A 114 13.40 -13.25 -2.24
C MET A 114 12.74 -14.49 -1.64
N HIS A 115 12.63 -15.56 -2.43
CA HIS A 115 11.91 -16.77 -2.03
C HIS A 115 12.71 -17.64 -1.06
N LYS A 116 14.03 -17.76 -1.23
CA LYS A 116 14.87 -18.71 -0.48
C LYS A 116 15.68 -18.07 0.62
N ASP A 117 16.22 -16.88 0.42
CA ASP A 117 17.25 -16.32 1.29
C ASP A 117 16.72 -15.16 2.13
N PHE A 118 16.08 -14.19 1.49
CA PHE A 118 15.57 -13.00 2.14
C PHE A 118 14.52 -13.32 3.21
N ILE A 119 13.56 -14.21 2.91
CA ILE A 119 12.54 -14.63 3.88
C ILE A 119 13.16 -15.19 5.17
N LYS A 120 14.31 -15.87 5.08
CA LYS A 120 14.98 -16.46 6.26
C LYS A 120 15.54 -15.39 7.20
N ARG A 121 15.81 -14.18 6.69
CA ARG A 121 16.31 -13.04 7.48
C ARG A 121 15.25 -12.50 8.45
N LEU A 122 13.97 -12.68 8.13
CA LEU A 122 12.85 -12.22 8.95
C LEU A 122 12.67 -13.09 10.20
N SER A 123 12.02 -12.57 11.24
CA SER A 123 11.65 -13.37 12.40
C SER A 123 10.66 -14.49 12.03
N LYS A 124 10.64 -15.59 12.79
CA LYS A 124 9.74 -16.72 12.53
C LYS A 124 8.27 -16.33 12.54
N ASP A 125 7.88 -15.37 13.39
CA ASP A 125 6.50 -14.90 13.45
C ASP A 125 6.11 -14.10 12.21
N VAL A 126 7.01 -13.26 11.70
CA VAL A 126 6.78 -12.56 10.42
C VAL A 126 6.68 -13.57 9.28
N GLN A 127 7.60 -14.54 9.20
CA GLN A 127 7.60 -15.58 8.16
C GLN A 127 6.29 -16.41 8.09
N LYS A 128 5.65 -16.63 9.24
CA LYS A 128 4.37 -17.35 9.34
C LYS A 128 3.18 -16.52 8.84
N ASN A 129 3.26 -15.20 8.94
CA ASN A 129 2.21 -14.27 8.54
C ASN A 129 2.34 -13.78 7.09
N ILE A 130 3.40 -14.16 6.38
CA ILE A 130 3.53 -13.86 4.94
C ILE A 130 2.63 -14.82 4.15
N PRO A 131 1.62 -14.30 3.44
CA PRO A 131 0.72 -15.11 2.65
C PRO A 131 1.44 -15.72 1.44
N LEU A 132 0.95 -16.89 0.99
CA LEU A 132 1.31 -17.41 -0.32
C LEU A 132 0.46 -16.67 -1.37
N THR A 133 1.11 -15.85 -2.18
CA THR A 133 0.48 -14.96 -3.15
C THR A 133 0.67 -15.49 -4.57
N GLU A 134 -0.43 -15.54 -5.34
CA GLU A 134 -0.39 -15.80 -6.78
C GLU A 134 -0.03 -14.51 -7.54
N LEU A 135 0.98 -14.60 -8.39
CA LEU A 135 1.46 -13.52 -9.25
C LEU A 135 1.32 -13.89 -10.71
N GLY A 136 0.87 -12.92 -11.51
CA GLY A 136 1.01 -12.97 -12.95
C GLY A 136 2.39 -12.46 -13.39
N ILE A 137 3.13 -13.26 -14.15
CA ILE A 137 4.41 -12.89 -14.75
C ILE A 137 4.35 -13.06 -16.28
N LYS A 138 5.26 -12.38 -16.99
CA LYS A 138 5.44 -12.61 -18.42
C LYS A 138 5.86 -14.08 -18.62
N PRO A 139 5.28 -14.80 -19.59
CA PRO A 139 5.65 -16.17 -19.88
C PRO A 139 7.11 -16.26 -20.33
N SER A 140 7.73 -17.42 -20.11
CA SER A 140 9.04 -17.75 -20.68
C SER A 140 8.99 -17.75 -22.21
N GLU A 141 10.15 -17.69 -22.87
CA GLU A 141 10.24 -17.76 -24.35
C GLU A 141 9.56 -19.01 -24.91
N GLU A 142 9.70 -20.15 -24.25
CA GLU A 142 9.03 -21.41 -24.62
C GLU A 142 7.50 -21.27 -24.68
N ASN A 143 6.94 -20.38 -23.86
CA ASN A 143 5.51 -20.10 -23.76
C ASN A 143 5.12 -18.75 -24.41
N ALA A 144 6.05 -18.08 -25.10
CA ALA A 144 5.83 -16.79 -25.71
C ALA A 144 4.94 -16.91 -26.97
N GLY A 145 4.09 -15.89 -27.20
CA GLY A 145 3.23 -15.81 -28.39
C GLY A 145 1.75 -16.16 -28.17
N MET A 146 1.37 -16.77 -27.03
CA MET A 146 -0.05 -17.03 -26.72
C MET A 146 -0.77 -15.86 -26.01
N GLY A 147 -0.09 -14.75 -25.72
CA GLY A 147 -0.67 -13.64 -24.95
C GLY A 147 -1.08 -14.03 -23.51
N HIS A 148 -0.59 -15.17 -23.03
CA HIS A 148 -0.94 -15.71 -21.71
C HIS A 148 -0.04 -15.14 -20.63
N ILE A 149 -0.62 -14.86 -19.47
CA ILE A 149 0.10 -14.53 -18.23
C ILE A 149 0.38 -15.84 -17.51
N GLU A 150 1.64 -16.09 -17.17
CA GLU A 150 1.99 -17.25 -16.35
C GLU A 150 1.72 -16.92 -14.87
N LYS A 151 1.14 -17.88 -14.15
CA LYS A 151 0.79 -17.71 -12.74
C LYS A 151 1.74 -18.51 -11.84
N ILE A 152 2.49 -17.81 -11.00
CA ILE A 152 3.38 -18.41 -10.00
C ILE A 152 2.88 -18.12 -8.58
N LYS A 153 3.07 -19.04 -7.65
CA LYS A 153 2.74 -18.83 -6.22
C LYS A 153 4.00 -18.61 -5.41
N ARG A 154 4.10 -17.46 -4.71
CA ARG A 154 5.28 -17.08 -3.92
C ARG A 154 4.86 -16.41 -2.62
N LYS A 155 5.66 -16.62 -1.57
CA LYS A 155 5.62 -15.77 -0.39
C LYS A 155 6.28 -14.46 -0.76
N LEU A 156 5.50 -13.38 -0.81
CA LEU A 156 5.96 -12.05 -1.15
C LEU A 156 5.80 -11.14 0.05
N PHE A 157 6.75 -10.24 0.19
CA PHE A 157 6.85 -9.37 1.34
C PHE A 157 7.51 -8.06 0.96
#